data_AF-A0A925WZG6-F1
#
_entry.id   AF-A0A925WZG6-F1
#
_cell.length_a   1.000
_cell.length_b   1.000
_cell.length_c   1.000
_cell.angle_alpha   90.00
_cell.angle_beta   90.00
_cell.angle_gamma   90.00
#
_symmetry.space_group_name_H-M   'P 1'
#
loop_
_entity.id
_entity.type
_entity.pdbx_description
1 polymer ?
#
loop_
_entity_poly.entity_id
_entity_poly.type
_entity_poly.pdbx_seq_one_letter_code
_entity_poly.pdbx_strand_id
1 'polypeptide(L)'
;MEPFDFVNRANADFIDRLFEQYRKDPRSVSEQWQAFFAGFQSGVNRSEAASTDFAARAQVEPTVPLTMGVFDLVHTYREIGHFVAKLDPLGHDRPDHPLLHLDNFGMSDADLDRVVGRGSFYGPTNGTLSDLIDKLRQTYCRGIGVEFINISDRDQREWLLHRMEPILNRPMFSAEEKKQILFDLIAAEEFEQYLHRVFIGAKRFSIEGGESLVPVLNTMVDHGAQVGAEQMIMSMAHRGRLNILAHVLNKPYEAMLAEFMGTAAHTPEMGDGDVKYHMGYANERSLTNGLKAKVSLVPNPSHLELINPIMQGIVRAKQQIFGDAGRTRVVPIAMHGDAAFTGQGIVSETLNLSELHGYRTGGTIHIIVNNQIGFTTPPQQERFTPYATDIAKTIQAPIFHVNGDDPEACVHAARLAIGFRQEFKQDVMIDLWCYRRHGHNEQDEPEFT
;
A
#
# COMPACT_ATOMS: atom_id res chain seq x y z
N MET A 1 -38.27 50.87 -35.80
CA MET A 1 -36.90 51.36 -36.02
C MET A 1 -36.16 51.05 -34.73
N GLU A 2 -35.22 50.13 -34.77
CA GLU A 2 -34.43 49.73 -33.59
C GLU A 2 -33.71 50.96 -33.02
N PRO A 3 -33.80 51.24 -31.70
CA PRO A 3 -33.02 52.31 -31.11
C PRO A 3 -31.53 51.92 -31.25
N PHE A 4 -30.70 52.82 -31.79
CA PHE A 4 -29.24 52.68 -31.96
C PHE A 4 -28.70 51.99 -33.24
N ASP A 5 -29.50 51.86 -34.30
CA ASP A 5 -29.05 51.35 -35.63
C ASP A 5 -27.90 52.17 -36.29
N PHE A 6 -27.58 53.33 -35.72
CA PHE A 6 -26.47 54.20 -36.15
C PHE A 6 -25.10 53.82 -35.55
N VAL A 7 -25.04 52.91 -34.58
CA VAL A 7 -23.79 52.48 -33.93
C VAL A 7 -23.20 51.28 -34.68
N ASN A 8 -22.37 51.56 -35.68
CA ASN A 8 -21.69 50.53 -36.49
C ASN A 8 -20.17 50.60 -36.30
N ARG A 9 -19.51 49.44 -36.08
CA ARG A 9 -18.04 49.31 -35.97
C ARG A 9 -17.28 49.88 -37.17
N ALA A 10 -17.91 50.02 -38.33
CA ALA A 10 -17.31 50.62 -39.52
C ALA A 10 -16.97 52.12 -39.38
N ASN A 11 -17.44 52.80 -38.32
CA ASN A 11 -17.22 54.24 -38.09
C ASN A 11 -16.57 54.54 -36.72
N ALA A 12 -15.70 53.66 -36.21
CA ALA A 12 -15.09 53.77 -34.88
C ALA A 12 -14.45 55.15 -34.59
N ASP A 13 -13.61 55.65 -35.50
CA ASP A 13 -12.93 56.95 -35.35
C ASP A 13 -13.89 58.16 -35.32
N PHE A 14 -15.11 58.00 -35.86
CA PHE A 14 -16.15 59.03 -35.80
C PHE A 14 -16.89 58.99 -34.46
N ILE A 15 -17.17 57.79 -33.94
CA ILE A 15 -17.80 57.57 -32.64
C ILE A 15 -16.86 58.06 -31.52
N ASP A 16 -15.56 57.80 -31.62
CA ASP A 16 -14.57 58.26 -30.64
C ASP A 16 -14.48 59.79 -30.59
N ARG A 17 -14.49 60.46 -31.74
CA ARG A 17 -14.53 61.93 -31.81
C ARG A 17 -15.83 62.51 -31.24
N LEU A 18 -16.97 61.87 -31.49
CA LEU A 18 -18.25 62.26 -30.88
C LEU A 18 -18.24 62.05 -29.35
N PHE A 19 -17.60 60.99 -28.87
CA PHE A 19 -17.45 60.74 -27.43
C PHE A 19 -16.54 61.78 -26.76
N GLU A 20 -15.45 62.18 -27.41
CA GLU A 20 -14.59 63.27 -26.91
C GLU A 20 -15.31 64.62 -26.86
N GLN A 21 -16.18 64.91 -27.85
CA GLN A 21 -17.03 66.10 -27.83
C GLN A 21 -18.06 66.03 -26.69
N TYR A 22 -18.74 64.90 -26.54
CA TYR A 22 -19.67 64.64 -25.44
C TYR A 22 -19.02 64.81 -24.07
N ARG A 23 -17.77 64.38 -23.88
CA ARG A 23 -17.01 64.57 -22.63
C ARG A 23 -16.72 66.04 -22.29
N LYS A 24 -16.65 66.92 -23.31
CA LYS A 24 -16.41 68.37 -23.12
C LYS A 24 -17.71 69.14 -22.89
N ASP A 25 -18.76 68.82 -23.65
CA ASP A 25 -20.12 69.32 -23.43
C ASP A 25 -21.15 68.28 -23.89
N PRO A 26 -21.96 67.72 -22.98
CA PRO A 26 -22.97 66.72 -23.35
C PRO A 26 -23.97 67.21 -24.39
N ARG A 27 -24.27 68.52 -24.43
CA ARG A 27 -25.24 69.09 -25.39
C ARG A 27 -24.66 69.31 -26.79
N SER A 28 -23.35 69.08 -26.97
CA SER A 28 -22.68 69.23 -28.27
C SER A 28 -22.99 68.10 -29.26
N VAL A 29 -23.57 67.00 -28.79
CA VAL A 29 -23.99 65.86 -29.61
C VAL A 29 -25.52 65.71 -29.56
N SER A 30 -26.11 65.00 -30.52
CA SER A 30 -27.56 64.81 -30.57
C SER A 30 -28.08 64.02 -29.36
N GLU A 31 -29.36 64.18 -29.03
CA GLU A 31 -29.99 63.52 -27.86
C GLU A 31 -29.84 61.99 -27.88
N GLN A 32 -29.82 61.38 -29.06
CA GLN A 32 -29.61 59.94 -29.22
C GLN A 32 -28.18 59.52 -28.83
N TRP A 33 -27.16 60.31 -29.18
CA TRP A 33 -25.77 60.08 -28.76
C TRP A 33 -25.56 60.39 -27.28
N GLN A 34 -26.26 61.39 -26.73
CA GLN A 34 -26.24 61.68 -25.29
C GLN A 34 -26.74 60.48 -24.49
N ALA A 35 -27.90 59.92 -24.86
CA ALA A 35 -28.47 58.75 -24.20
C ALA A 35 -27.55 57.53 -24.31
N PHE A 36 -26.94 57.32 -25.48
CA PHE A 36 -25.98 56.23 -25.70
C PHE A 36 -24.73 56.36 -24.82
N PHE A 37 -24.06 57.53 -24.80
CA PHE A 37 -22.84 57.73 -24.01
C PHE A 37 -23.10 57.80 -22.51
N ALA A 38 -24.26 58.29 -22.06
CA ALA A 38 -24.66 58.23 -20.66
C ALA A 38 -24.86 56.78 -20.18
N GLY A 39 -25.48 55.94 -21.03
CA GLY A 39 -25.60 54.50 -20.80
C GLY A 39 -24.25 53.79 -20.78
N PHE A 40 -23.36 54.12 -21.73
CA PHE A 40 -22.00 53.58 -21.80
C PHE A 40 -21.16 53.92 -20.56
N GLN A 41 -21.14 55.18 -20.12
CA GLN A 41 -20.44 55.59 -18.90
C GLN A 41 -21.01 54.92 -17.64
N SER A 42 -22.34 54.75 -17.57
CA SER A 42 -22.97 54.03 -16.45
C SER A 42 -22.60 52.54 -16.44
N GLY A 43 -22.44 51.93 -17.62
CA GLY A 43 -21.95 50.56 -17.78
C GLY A 43 -20.48 50.39 -17.39
N VAL A 44 -19.62 51.32 -17.83
CA VAL A 44 -18.18 51.34 -17.48
C VAL A 44 -17.99 51.56 -15.98
N ASN A 45 -18.69 52.52 -15.37
CA ASN A 45 -18.61 52.77 -13.92
C ASN A 45 -19.14 51.58 -13.09
N ARG A 46 -20.17 50.86 -13.57
CA ARG A 46 -20.62 49.61 -12.94
C ARG A 46 -19.59 48.48 -13.08
N SER A 47 -18.86 48.42 -14.20
CA SER A 47 -17.80 47.44 -14.40
C SER A 47 -16.54 47.72 -13.57
N GLU A 48 -16.21 48.99 -13.32
CA GLU A 48 -15.12 49.41 -12.41
C GLU A 48 -15.48 49.20 -10.93
N ALA A 49 -16.74 49.41 -10.55
CA ALA A 49 -17.23 49.08 -9.20
C ALA A 49 -17.30 47.57 -8.97
N ALA A 50 -17.65 46.77 -9.99
CA ALA A 50 -17.65 45.31 -9.90
C ALA A 50 -16.22 44.71 -9.92
N SER A 51 -15.27 45.33 -10.64
CA SER A 51 -13.88 44.87 -10.67
C SER A 51 -13.11 45.21 -9.39
N THR A 52 -13.45 46.30 -8.70
CA THR A 52 -12.90 46.63 -7.38
C THR A 52 -13.42 45.71 -6.27
N ASP A 53 -14.69 45.30 -6.31
CA ASP A 53 -15.25 44.29 -5.39
C ASP A 53 -14.70 42.88 -5.66
N PHE A 54 -14.43 42.53 -6.92
CA PHE A 54 -13.75 41.28 -7.28
C PHE A 54 -12.26 41.28 -6.94
N ALA A 55 -11.55 42.40 -7.12
CA ALA A 55 -10.14 42.53 -6.72
C ALA A 55 -9.96 42.51 -5.19
N ALA A 56 -10.88 43.12 -4.44
CA ALA A 56 -10.90 43.06 -2.99
C ALA A 56 -11.24 41.65 -2.45
N ARG A 57 -12.10 40.89 -3.14
CA ARG A 57 -12.39 39.48 -2.81
C ARG A 57 -11.32 38.50 -3.29
N ALA A 58 -10.57 38.82 -4.34
CA ALA A 58 -9.48 37.99 -4.86
C ALA A 58 -8.15 38.18 -4.09
N GLN A 59 -8.02 39.23 -3.27
CA GLN A 59 -6.86 39.45 -2.39
C GLN A 59 -7.06 38.93 -0.96
N VAL A 60 -8.23 38.40 -0.63
CA VAL A 60 -8.37 37.58 0.58
C VAL A 60 -7.96 36.17 0.15
N GLU A 61 -6.73 35.78 0.45
CA GLU A 61 -6.40 34.35 0.45
C GLU A 61 -7.49 33.63 1.25
N PRO A 62 -8.10 32.55 0.72
CA PRO A 62 -9.05 31.77 1.50
C PRO A 62 -8.33 31.28 2.74
N THR A 63 -8.50 32.01 3.84
CA THR A 63 -7.94 31.66 5.13
C THR A 63 -8.76 30.47 5.60
N VAL A 64 -8.25 29.27 5.31
CA VAL A 64 -8.79 28.05 5.89
C VAL A 64 -8.77 28.26 7.40
N PRO A 65 -9.93 28.27 8.08
CA PRO A 65 -9.96 28.36 9.52
C PRO A 65 -9.02 27.30 10.09
N LEU A 66 -8.12 27.69 10.98
CA LEU A 66 -7.03 26.83 11.50
C LEU A 66 -7.53 25.42 11.87
N THR A 67 -8.74 25.32 12.41
CA THR A 67 -9.38 24.04 12.74
C THR A 67 -9.63 23.15 11.51
N MET A 68 -10.11 23.70 10.39
CA MET A 68 -10.30 22.94 9.14
C MET A 68 -8.96 22.52 8.54
N GLY A 69 -7.95 23.40 8.53
CA GLY A 69 -6.61 23.07 8.06
C GLY A 69 -5.97 21.91 8.83
N VAL A 70 -6.24 21.79 10.12
CA VAL A 70 -5.76 20.68 10.96
C VAL A 70 -6.48 19.36 10.65
N PHE A 71 -7.78 19.39 10.35
CA PHE A 71 -8.49 18.19 9.88
C PHE A 71 -7.95 17.72 8.53
N ASP A 72 -7.73 18.65 7.61
CA ASP A 72 -7.19 18.38 6.28
C ASP A 72 -5.76 17.83 6.39
N LEU A 73 -4.91 18.40 7.25
CA LEU A 73 -3.56 17.89 7.54
C LEU A 73 -3.60 16.41 7.95
N VAL A 74 -4.42 16.07 8.96
CA VAL A 74 -4.56 14.68 9.43
C VAL A 74 -5.06 13.77 8.30
N HIS A 75 -6.04 14.23 7.51
CA HIS A 75 -6.56 13.47 6.39
C HIS A 75 -5.50 13.21 5.32
N THR A 76 -4.73 14.24 4.93
CA THR A 76 -3.68 14.12 3.93
C THR A 76 -2.56 13.17 4.39
N TYR A 77 -2.17 13.18 5.67
CA TYR A 77 -1.22 12.17 6.18
C TYR A 77 -1.75 10.73 6.08
N ARG A 78 -3.05 10.51 6.33
CA ARG A 78 -3.68 9.20 6.15
C ARG A 78 -3.75 8.78 4.68
N GLU A 79 -3.91 9.74 3.78
CA GLU A 79 -4.04 9.49 2.35
C GLU A 79 -2.68 9.23 1.69
N ILE A 80 -1.68 10.07 1.95
CA ILE A 80 -0.43 10.09 1.18
C ILE A 80 0.83 9.91 2.03
N GLY A 81 0.71 9.73 3.35
CA GLY A 81 1.86 9.53 4.24
C GLY A 81 2.75 8.34 3.85
N HIS A 82 2.17 7.33 3.21
CA HIS A 82 2.88 6.16 2.68
C HIS A 82 3.88 6.50 1.56
N PHE A 83 3.75 7.63 0.85
CA PHE A 83 4.73 8.06 -0.16
C PHE A 83 6.05 8.54 0.44
N VAL A 84 6.02 9.04 1.68
CA VAL A 84 7.21 9.53 2.40
C VAL A 84 7.68 8.55 3.48
N ALA A 85 7.06 7.37 3.56
CA ALA A 85 7.46 6.31 4.49
C ALA A 85 8.84 5.74 4.15
N LYS A 86 9.63 5.44 5.18
CA LYS A 86 10.99 4.87 5.10
C LYS A 86 10.93 3.36 4.85
N LEU A 87 10.48 2.99 3.66
CA LEU A 87 10.21 1.61 3.26
C LEU A 87 11.44 0.87 2.73
N ASP A 88 12.32 1.56 2.00
CA ASP A 88 13.42 0.91 1.30
C ASP A 88 14.60 0.59 2.24
N PRO A 89 14.94 -0.69 2.46
CA PRO A 89 16.11 -1.07 3.26
C PRO A 89 17.46 -0.72 2.60
N LEU A 90 17.50 -0.50 1.27
CA LEU A 90 18.72 -0.07 0.57
C LEU A 90 19.06 1.41 0.82
N GLY A 91 18.16 2.14 1.49
CA GLY A 91 18.41 3.50 1.94
C GLY A 91 18.26 4.57 0.86
N HIS A 92 17.53 4.31 -0.22
CA HIS A 92 17.16 5.38 -1.15
C HIS A 92 16.21 6.36 -0.45
N ASP A 93 16.66 7.59 -0.26
CA ASP A 93 15.84 8.64 0.34
C ASP A 93 14.59 8.91 -0.51
N ARG A 94 13.42 8.82 0.14
CA ARG A 94 12.16 9.25 -0.48
C ARG A 94 11.95 10.73 -0.15
N PRO A 95 11.82 11.61 -1.17
CA PRO A 95 11.67 13.03 -0.92
C PRO A 95 10.37 13.32 -0.17
N ASP A 96 10.32 14.44 0.55
CA ASP A 96 9.06 14.91 1.13
C ASP A 96 8.04 15.19 0.02
N HIS A 97 6.76 15.10 0.36
CA HIS A 97 5.69 15.24 -0.60
C HIS A 97 5.13 16.67 -0.60
N PRO A 98 5.07 17.38 -1.74
CA PRO A 98 4.62 18.77 -1.79
C PRO A 98 3.24 19.01 -1.16
N LEU A 99 2.33 18.05 -1.26
CA LEU A 99 1.00 18.13 -0.64
C LEU A 99 1.00 18.04 0.90
N LEU A 100 2.11 17.64 1.53
CA LEU A 100 2.26 17.64 2.99
C LEU A 100 2.83 18.96 3.54
N HIS A 101 3.19 19.91 2.68
CA HIS A 101 3.68 21.22 3.13
C HIS A 101 2.57 21.99 3.85
N LEU A 102 2.94 22.71 4.93
CA LEU A 102 1.99 23.40 5.81
C LEU A 102 1.14 24.44 5.09
N ASP A 103 1.70 25.10 4.08
CA ASP A 103 1.03 26.15 3.30
C ASP A 103 -0.25 25.62 2.63
N ASN A 104 -0.32 24.33 2.26
CA ASN A 104 -1.52 23.73 1.68
C ASN A 104 -2.70 23.66 2.67
N PHE A 105 -2.44 23.87 3.96
CA PHE A 105 -3.42 23.82 5.04
C PHE A 105 -3.65 25.19 5.68
N GLY A 106 -3.13 26.26 5.09
CA GLY A 106 -3.20 27.62 5.64
C GLY A 106 -2.39 27.79 6.93
N MET A 107 -1.33 27.00 7.10
CA MET A 107 -0.42 27.02 8.25
C MET A 107 1.01 27.26 7.79
N SER A 108 1.86 27.74 8.68
CA SER A 108 3.28 28.00 8.41
C SER A 108 4.16 27.51 9.56
N ASP A 109 5.49 27.58 9.39
CA ASP A 109 6.44 27.24 10.46
C ASP A 109 6.25 28.13 11.71
N ALA A 110 5.72 29.34 11.56
CA ALA A 110 5.39 30.22 12.69
C ALA A 110 4.25 29.67 13.58
N ASP A 111 3.47 28.72 13.07
CA ASP A 111 2.33 28.12 13.77
C ASP A 111 2.68 26.86 14.56
N LEU A 112 3.92 26.36 14.45
CA LEU A 112 4.34 25.07 15.04
C LEU A 112 4.08 24.95 16.54
N ASP A 113 4.27 26.04 17.29
CA ASP A 113 4.06 26.09 18.74
C ASP A 113 2.60 26.36 19.14
N ARG A 114 1.71 26.62 18.16
CA ARG A 114 0.29 26.90 18.45
C ARG A 114 -0.43 25.63 18.86
N VAL A 115 -1.32 25.77 19.84
CA VAL A 115 -2.25 24.71 20.24
C VAL A 115 -3.38 24.66 19.22
N VAL A 116 -3.40 23.59 18.42
CA VAL A 116 -4.38 23.33 17.36
C VAL A 116 -5.32 22.17 17.68
N GLY A 117 -5.06 21.45 18.78
CA GLY A 117 -5.77 20.23 19.14
C GLY A 117 -5.29 19.04 18.31
N ARG A 118 -6.16 18.03 18.15
CA ARG A 118 -5.82 16.76 17.47
C ARG A 118 -6.52 16.56 16.12
N GLY A 119 -7.35 17.51 15.69
CA GLY A 119 -8.24 17.31 14.55
C GLY A 119 -9.08 16.03 14.72
N SER A 120 -8.91 15.08 13.79
CA SER A 120 -9.52 13.74 13.84
C SER A 120 -8.55 12.60 14.21
N PHE A 121 -7.34 12.91 14.65
CA PHE A 121 -6.33 11.92 15.02
C PHE A 121 -6.68 11.22 16.35
N TYR A 122 -6.63 9.89 16.37
CA TYR A 122 -6.95 9.08 17.55
C TYR A 122 -5.74 8.85 18.48
N GLY A 123 -4.53 9.18 18.02
CA GLY A 123 -3.31 9.00 18.80
C GLY A 123 -3.10 10.04 19.91
N PRO A 124 -2.13 9.77 20.81
CA PRO A 124 -1.75 10.72 21.85
C PRO A 124 -1.09 11.95 21.24
N THR A 125 -1.47 13.14 21.71
CA THR A 125 -0.81 14.41 21.36
C THR A 125 -0.92 15.40 22.51
N ASN A 126 0.06 16.30 22.63
CA ASN A 126 0.01 17.46 23.53
C ASN A 126 -0.84 18.63 22.96
N GLY A 127 -1.32 18.50 21.73
CA GLY A 127 -2.22 19.46 21.07
C GLY A 127 -1.52 20.58 20.29
N THR A 128 -0.18 20.67 20.32
CA THR A 128 0.58 21.60 19.47
C THR A 128 0.67 21.09 18.02
N LEU A 129 0.78 22.00 17.06
CA LEU A 129 0.92 21.63 15.64
C LEU A 129 2.20 20.80 15.41
N SER A 130 3.32 21.20 16.01
CA SER A 130 4.60 20.48 15.91
C SER A 130 4.48 19.03 16.40
N ASP A 131 3.87 18.82 17.57
CA ASP A 131 3.67 17.47 18.11
C ASP A 131 2.71 16.67 17.23
N LEU A 132 1.60 17.25 16.76
CA LEU A 132 0.67 16.57 15.86
C LEU A 132 1.37 16.07 14.58
N ILE A 133 2.18 16.92 13.94
CA ILE A 133 2.96 16.55 12.75
C ILE A 133 3.94 15.42 13.06
N ASP A 134 4.65 15.51 14.19
CA ASP A 134 5.54 14.45 14.65
C ASP A 134 4.80 13.12 14.83
N LYS A 135 3.62 13.11 15.47
CA LYS A 135 2.81 11.90 15.66
C LYS A 135 2.28 11.33 14.35
N LEU A 136 1.85 12.18 13.42
CA LEU A 136 1.42 11.74 12.09
C LEU A 136 2.57 11.12 11.31
N ARG A 137 3.76 11.74 11.32
CA ARG A 137 4.98 11.19 10.72
C ARG A 137 5.40 9.86 11.37
N GLN A 138 5.32 9.75 12.69
CA GLN A 138 5.62 8.50 13.39
C GLN A 138 4.65 7.36 13.02
N THR A 139 3.39 7.69 12.76
CA THR A 139 2.33 6.72 12.45
C THR A 139 2.35 6.26 10.98
N TYR A 140 2.52 7.19 10.04
CA TYR A 140 2.31 6.95 8.61
C TYR A 140 3.56 7.02 7.73
N CYS A 141 4.68 7.53 8.26
CA CYS A 141 5.87 7.87 7.46
C CYS A 141 7.14 7.15 7.95
N ARG A 142 7.02 6.08 8.75
CA ARG A 142 8.17 5.36 9.33
C ARG A 142 8.44 4.07 8.55
N GLY A 143 8.80 2.97 9.22
CA GLY A 143 8.99 1.65 8.60
C GLY A 143 7.70 0.98 8.12
N ILE A 144 6.54 1.64 8.32
CA ILE A 144 5.24 1.22 7.79
C ILE A 144 4.59 2.41 7.09
N GLY A 145 4.20 2.21 5.84
CA GLY A 145 3.27 3.06 5.10
C GLY A 145 1.97 2.30 4.85
N VAL A 146 0.82 2.96 4.93
CA VAL A 146 -0.48 2.29 4.82
C VAL A 146 -1.37 2.99 3.82
N GLU A 147 -1.92 2.23 2.88
CA GLU A 147 -2.98 2.69 1.96
C GLU A 147 -4.31 2.05 2.36
N PHE A 148 -5.25 2.88 2.80
CA PHE A 148 -6.57 2.41 3.25
C PHE A 148 -7.71 3.41 3.02
N ILE A 149 -7.41 4.66 2.63
CA ILE A 149 -8.43 5.70 2.41
C ILE A 149 -9.34 5.38 1.23
N ASN A 150 -8.84 4.61 0.24
CA ASN A 150 -9.59 4.12 -0.92
C ASN A 150 -10.67 3.07 -0.57
N ILE A 151 -10.71 2.58 0.68
CA ILE A 151 -11.75 1.67 1.16
C ILE A 151 -13.05 2.45 1.34
N SER A 152 -14.11 2.06 0.65
CA SER A 152 -15.41 2.75 0.73
C SER A 152 -16.11 2.51 2.08
N ASP A 153 -15.92 1.32 2.65
CA ASP A 153 -16.48 0.92 3.94
C ASP A 153 -15.86 1.75 5.07
N ARG A 154 -16.73 2.41 5.86
CA ARG A 154 -16.29 3.25 6.98
C ARG A 154 -15.80 2.40 8.15
N ASP A 155 -16.48 1.32 8.47
CA ASP A 155 -16.16 0.51 9.66
C ASP A 155 -14.78 -0.13 9.51
N GLN A 156 -14.41 -0.51 8.29
CA GLN A 156 -13.06 -0.97 7.95
C GLN A 156 -11.99 0.09 8.17
N ARG A 157 -12.22 1.31 7.69
CA ARG A 157 -11.29 2.43 7.87
C ARG A 157 -11.14 2.79 9.35
N GLU A 158 -12.23 2.90 10.08
CA GLU A 158 -12.20 3.19 11.53
C GLU A 158 -11.51 2.06 12.30
N TRP A 159 -11.72 0.80 11.93
CA TRP A 159 -11.06 -0.35 12.54
C TRP A 159 -9.53 -0.28 12.42
N LEU A 160 -9.03 0.16 11.26
CA LEU A 160 -7.60 0.38 11.01
C LEU A 160 -7.09 1.57 11.82
N LEU A 161 -7.78 2.71 11.75
CA LEU A 161 -7.42 3.92 12.49
C LEU A 161 -7.30 3.67 14.00
N HIS A 162 -8.27 2.97 14.59
CA HIS A 162 -8.27 2.63 16.02
C HIS A 162 -7.17 1.65 16.44
N ARG A 163 -6.57 0.92 15.50
CA ARG A 163 -5.45 0.01 15.79
C ARG A 163 -4.09 0.63 15.51
N MET A 164 -4.00 1.56 14.57
CA MET A 164 -2.73 2.19 14.18
C MET A 164 -2.45 3.45 15.01
N GLU A 165 -3.35 4.42 15.03
CA GLU A 165 -3.06 5.76 15.56
C GLU A 165 -2.81 5.81 17.08
N PRO A 166 -3.56 5.08 17.94
CA PRO A 166 -3.33 5.11 19.39
C PRO A 166 -1.92 4.67 19.82
N ILE A 167 -1.29 3.80 19.03
CA ILE A 167 0.06 3.29 19.28
C ILE A 167 1.10 3.86 18.31
N LEU A 168 0.72 4.87 17.51
CA LEU A 168 1.57 5.47 16.48
C LEU A 168 2.15 4.43 15.49
N ASN A 169 1.34 3.41 15.18
CA ASN A 169 1.70 2.26 14.36
C ASN A 169 2.98 1.53 14.85
N ARG A 170 3.21 1.56 16.17
CA ARG A 170 4.38 0.97 16.83
C ARG A 170 3.91 0.00 17.92
N PRO A 171 3.91 -1.31 17.66
CA PRO A 171 3.57 -2.27 18.70
C PRO A 171 4.66 -2.28 19.79
N MET A 172 4.24 -2.59 21.02
CA MET A 172 5.17 -2.90 22.09
C MET A 172 5.29 -4.42 22.19
N PHE A 173 6.40 -4.97 21.71
CA PHE A 173 6.74 -6.38 21.91
C PHE A 173 7.44 -6.58 23.25
N SER A 174 7.09 -7.67 23.92
CA SER A 174 7.82 -8.19 25.07
C SER A 174 9.24 -8.62 24.68
N ALA A 175 10.14 -8.71 25.66
CA ALA A 175 11.51 -9.18 25.41
C ALA A 175 11.54 -10.57 24.74
N GLU A 176 10.59 -11.44 25.07
CA GLU A 176 10.53 -12.80 24.55
C GLU A 176 9.99 -12.88 23.13
N GLU A 177 9.02 -12.02 22.79
CA GLU A 177 8.62 -11.84 21.39
C GLU A 177 9.79 -11.30 20.55
N LYS A 178 10.55 -10.33 21.06
CA LYS A 178 11.73 -9.80 20.34
C LYS A 178 12.81 -10.85 20.14
N LYS A 179 13.07 -11.69 21.15
CA LYS A 179 14.00 -12.82 21.01
C LYS A 179 13.50 -13.86 20.00
N GLN A 180 12.21 -14.14 19.96
CA GLN A 180 11.65 -15.07 18.98
C GLN A 180 11.78 -14.53 17.56
N ILE A 181 11.47 -13.25 17.35
CA ILE A 181 11.65 -12.58 16.05
C ILE A 181 13.12 -12.66 15.61
N LEU A 182 14.05 -12.36 16.51
CA LEU A 182 15.49 -12.46 16.24
C LEU A 182 15.92 -13.91 15.94
N PHE A 183 15.40 -14.88 16.68
CA PHE A 183 15.69 -16.29 16.44
C PHE A 183 15.22 -16.73 15.05
N ASP A 184 14.01 -16.35 14.64
CA ASP A 184 13.48 -16.65 13.31
C ASP A 184 14.37 -16.08 12.20
N LEU A 185 14.87 -14.85 12.37
CA LEU A 185 15.80 -14.22 11.43
C LEU A 185 17.14 -14.96 11.35
N ILE A 186 17.75 -15.27 12.50
CA ILE A 186 19.01 -16.02 12.56
C ILE A 186 18.85 -17.39 11.91
N ALA A 187 17.75 -18.08 12.21
CA ALA A 187 17.47 -19.39 11.64
C ALA A 187 17.32 -19.32 10.12
N ALA A 188 16.62 -18.31 9.61
CA ALA A 188 16.46 -18.08 8.18
C ALA A 188 17.81 -17.81 7.48
N GLU A 189 18.63 -16.92 8.03
CA GLU A 189 19.94 -16.55 7.47
C GLU A 189 20.93 -17.72 7.52
N GLU A 190 21.10 -18.36 8.69
CA GLU A 190 22.05 -19.45 8.87
C GLU A 190 21.72 -20.67 7.99
N PHE A 191 20.43 -20.93 7.75
CA PHE A 191 20.02 -21.98 6.83
C PHE A 191 20.48 -21.71 5.40
N GLU A 192 20.33 -20.48 4.90
CA GLU A 192 20.82 -20.09 3.58
C GLU A 192 22.35 -20.15 3.50
N GLN A 193 23.05 -19.61 4.51
CA GLN A 193 24.51 -19.64 4.57
C GLN A 193 25.04 -21.08 4.65
N TYR A 194 24.33 -21.98 5.34
CA TYR A 194 24.66 -23.40 5.35
C TYR A 194 24.51 -24.02 3.96
N LEU A 195 23.36 -23.84 3.30
CA LEU A 195 23.12 -24.37 1.96
C LEU A 195 24.13 -23.83 0.95
N HIS A 196 24.47 -22.55 1.04
CA HIS A 196 25.46 -21.91 0.18
C HIS A 196 26.86 -22.53 0.34
N ARG A 197 27.29 -22.79 1.59
CA ARG A 197 28.59 -23.39 1.90
C ARG A 197 28.69 -24.86 1.48
N VAL A 198 27.61 -25.64 1.67
CA VAL A 198 27.64 -27.09 1.48
C VAL A 198 27.28 -27.52 0.05
N PHE A 199 26.32 -26.85 -0.58
CA PHE A 199 25.81 -27.21 -1.91
C PHE A 199 26.15 -26.12 -2.94
N ILE A 200 27.45 -25.94 -3.18
CA ILE A 200 27.99 -24.92 -4.08
C ILE A 200 27.38 -25.06 -5.48
N GLY A 201 26.82 -23.96 -6.00
CA GLY A 201 26.23 -23.89 -7.33
C GLY A 201 24.83 -24.53 -7.45
N ALA A 202 24.27 -25.09 -6.38
CA ALA A 202 22.91 -25.60 -6.39
C ALA A 202 21.91 -24.43 -6.38
N LYS A 203 20.92 -24.49 -7.29
CA LYS A 203 19.83 -23.52 -7.32
C LYS A 203 18.96 -23.66 -6.08
N ARG A 204 18.87 -22.59 -5.28
CA ARG A 204 18.07 -22.54 -4.04
C ARG A 204 17.10 -21.36 -4.00
N PHE A 205 17.30 -20.33 -4.83
CA PHE A 205 16.50 -19.11 -4.85
C PHE A 205 16.42 -18.46 -3.48
N SER A 206 17.61 -18.09 -2.98
CA SER A 206 17.83 -17.61 -1.62
C SER A 206 16.81 -16.55 -1.15
N ILE A 207 16.41 -16.64 0.11
CA ILE A 207 15.63 -15.60 0.79
C ILE A 207 16.47 -14.39 1.20
N GLU A 208 17.81 -14.46 1.14
CA GLU A 208 18.71 -13.45 1.70
C GLU A 208 18.39 -12.02 1.22
N GLY A 209 18.24 -11.12 2.18
CA GLY A 209 17.71 -9.76 2.02
C GLY A 209 16.20 -9.62 2.21
N GLY A 210 15.47 -10.71 2.39
CA GLY A 210 14.02 -10.78 2.65
C GLY A 210 13.64 -11.76 3.78
N GLU A 211 14.56 -12.00 4.72
CA GLU A 211 14.47 -12.95 5.83
C GLU A 211 13.24 -12.68 6.72
N SER A 212 12.84 -11.41 6.85
CA SER A 212 11.65 -10.98 7.60
C SER A 212 10.33 -11.62 7.14
N LEU A 213 10.29 -12.25 5.96
CA LEU A 213 9.15 -13.08 5.55
C LEU A 213 8.88 -14.25 6.53
N VAL A 214 9.93 -14.84 7.13
CA VAL A 214 9.79 -15.95 8.08
C VAL A 214 9.05 -15.53 9.35
N PRO A 215 9.48 -14.50 10.12
CA PRO A 215 8.74 -14.05 11.30
C PRO A 215 7.35 -13.50 10.94
N VAL A 216 7.15 -12.92 9.74
CA VAL A 216 5.81 -12.53 9.24
C VAL A 216 4.89 -13.74 9.16
N LEU A 217 5.31 -14.81 8.49
CA LEU A 217 4.48 -16.01 8.32
C LEU A 217 4.29 -16.77 9.63
N ASN A 218 5.33 -16.87 10.47
CA ASN A 218 5.19 -17.45 11.81
C ASN A 218 4.18 -16.68 12.66
N THR A 219 4.20 -15.36 12.60
CA THR A 219 3.21 -14.51 13.27
C THR A 219 1.81 -14.74 12.72
N MET A 220 1.64 -14.89 11.40
CA MET A 220 0.34 -15.21 10.82
C MET A 220 -0.18 -16.56 11.31
N VAL A 221 0.69 -17.58 11.41
CA VAL A 221 0.34 -18.89 11.96
C VAL A 221 -0.09 -18.79 13.42
N ASP A 222 0.73 -18.15 14.24
CA ASP A 222 0.51 -18.09 15.69
C ASP A 222 -0.69 -17.22 16.05
N HIS A 223 -0.76 -16.01 15.49
CA HIS A 223 -1.85 -15.07 15.75
C HIS A 223 -3.13 -15.51 15.03
N GLY A 224 -3.05 -16.01 13.80
CA GLY A 224 -4.19 -16.52 13.07
C GLY A 224 -4.91 -17.63 13.83
N ALA A 225 -4.18 -18.55 14.46
CA ALA A 225 -4.78 -19.56 15.31
C ALA A 225 -5.53 -18.97 16.52
N GLN A 226 -5.00 -17.90 17.13
CA GLN A 226 -5.67 -17.20 18.24
C GLN A 226 -6.98 -16.54 17.80
N VAL A 227 -7.04 -16.04 16.57
CA VAL A 227 -8.23 -15.42 15.99
C VAL A 227 -9.11 -16.40 15.19
N GLY A 228 -8.94 -17.71 15.41
CA GLY A 228 -9.86 -18.76 14.95
C GLY A 228 -9.49 -19.49 13.66
N ALA A 229 -8.33 -19.22 13.06
CA ALA A 229 -7.83 -20.00 11.93
C ALA A 229 -7.35 -21.40 12.38
N GLU A 230 -7.78 -22.45 11.71
CA GLU A 230 -7.34 -23.83 11.96
C GLU A 230 -6.40 -24.35 10.87
N GLN A 231 -6.57 -23.89 9.63
CA GLN A 231 -5.78 -24.29 8.47
C GLN A 231 -5.34 -23.07 7.69
N MET A 232 -4.05 -22.95 7.42
CA MET A 232 -3.47 -21.94 6.54
C MET A 232 -2.90 -22.62 5.30
N ILE A 233 -3.45 -22.23 4.16
CA ILE A 233 -3.09 -22.79 2.87
C ILE A 233 -2.34 -21.72 2.11
N MET A 234 -1.07 -22.02 1.86
CA MET A 234 -0.10 -21.10 1.29
C MET A 234 0.13 -21.43 -0.19
N SER A 235 0.24 -20.39 -1.02
CA SER A 235 0.87 -20.45 -2.34
C SER A 235 2.07 -19.51 -2.36
N MET A 236 3.13 -19.88 -3.10
CA MET A 236 4.29 -19.00 -3.27
C MET A 236 5.06 -19.28 -4.56
N ALA A 237 5.85 -18.30 -5.00
CA ALA A 237 6.87 -18.46 -6.03
C ALA A 237 8.09 -19.28 -5.52
N HIS A 238 9.22 -19.25 -6.24
CA HIS A 238 10.43 -19.99 -5.85
C HIS A 238 11.20 -19.33 -4.70
N ARG A 239 11.14 -18.00 -4.56
CA ARG A 239 12.02 -17.23 -3.67
C ARG A 239 11.78 -17.54 -2.19
N GLY A 240 12.84 -17.95 -1.50
CA GLY A 240 12.81 -18.32 -0.09
C GLY A 240 12.00 -19.58 0.23
N ARG A 241 11.54 -20.33 -0.78
CA ARG A 241 10.65 -21.48 -0.56
C ARG A 241 11.23 -22.54 0.37
N LEU A 242 12.53 -22.84 0.23
CA LEU A 242 13.19 -23.82 1.10
C LEU A 242 13.21 -23.36 2.55
N ASN A 243 13.40 -22.05 2.76
CA ASN A 243 13.36 -21.42 4.06
C ASN A 243 11.95 -21.53 4.68
N ILE A 244 10.90 -21.23 3.91
CA ILE A 244 9.51 -21.36 4.36
C ILE A 244 9.16 -22.82 4.69
N LEU A 245 9.59 -23.77 3.86
CA LEU A 245 9.40 -25.20 4.14
C LEU A 245 10.05 -25.60 5.47
N ALA A 246 11.27 -25.17 5.73
CA ALA A 246 12.00 -25.51 6.96
C ALA A 246 11.46 -24.78 8.20
N HIS A 247 11.31 -23.46 8.13
CA HIS A 247 11.13 -22.59 9.31
C HIS A 247 9.69 -22.15 9.56
N VAL A 248 8.77 -22.34 8.59
CA VAL A 248 7.34 -22.06 8.76
C VAL A 248 6.53 -23.35 8.77
N LEU A 249 6.83 -24.30 7.87
CA LEU A 249 6.13 -25.59 7.82
C LEU A 249 6.80 -26.68 8.66
N ASN A 250 7.97 -26.43 9.26
CA ASN A 250 8.73 -27.41 10.04
C ASN A 250 9.02 -28.71 9.25
N LYS A 251 9.32 -28.61 7.95
CA LYS A 251 9.81 -29.74 7.17
C LYS A 251 11.19 -30.14 7.72
N PRO A 252 11.41 -31.42 8.09
CA PRO A 252 12.67 -31.86 8.69
C PRO A 252 13.88 -31.54 7.81
N TYR A 253 14.96 -31.06 8.41
CA TYR A 253 16.20 -30.76 7.68
C TYR A 253 16.74 -32.00 6.98
N GLU A 254 16.65 -33.18 7.58
CA GLU A 254 17.10 -34.44 6.99
C GLU A 254 16.40 -34.72 5.66
N ALA A 255 15.09 -34.46 5.59
CA ALA A 255 14.31 -34.60 4.36
C ALA A 255 14.74 -33.56 3.30
N MET A 256 14.96 -32.31 3.73
CA MET A 256 15.44 -31.24 2.85
C MET A 256 16.83 -31.55 2.28
N LEU A 257 17.77 -31.96 3.13
CA LEU A 257 19.14 -32.28 2.74
C LEU A 257 19.23 -33.53 1.87
N ALA A 258 18.35 -34.53 2.09
CA ALA A 258 18.25 -35.69 1.21
C ALA A 258 17.90 -35.30 -0.24
N GLU A 259 17.03 -34.30 -0.44
CA GLU A 259 16.69 -33.74 -1.76
C GLU A 259 17.86 -32.95 -2.39
N PHE A 260 18.78 -32.43 -1.59
CA PHE A 260 20.03 -31.85 -2.09
C PHE A 260 21.06 -32.89 -2.49
N MET A 261 21.15 -33.99 -1.74
CA MET A 261 22.06 -35.09 -2.04
C MET A 261 21.57 -36.04 -3.14
N GLY A 262 20.32 -35.89 -3.61
CA GLY A 262 19.71 -36.82 -4.57
C GLY A 262 19.46 -38.21 -3.98
N THR A 263 19.31 -38.30 -2.66
CA THR A 263 19.12 -39.55 -1.90
C THR A 263 17.70 -39.73 -1.39
N ALA A 264 16.79 -38.82 -1.77
CA ALA A 264 15.38 -38.93 -1.45
C ALA A 264 14.80 -40.25 -2.00
N ALA A 265 14.03 -40.96 -1.17
CA ALA A 265 13.42 -42.23 -1.56
C ALA A 265 12.36 -41.99 -2.65
N HIS A 266 12.66 -42.38 -3.88
CA HIS A 266 11.69 -42.41 -4.97
C HIS A 266 11.00 -43.77 -4.98
N THR A 267 9.71 -43.82 -4.65
CA THR A 267 8.88 -45.01 -4.92
C THR A 267 8.31 -44.92 -6.34
N PRO A 268 8.12 -46.03 -7.07
CA PRO A 268 7.53 -46.02 -8.42
C PRO A 268 6.17 -45.30 -8.51
N GLU A 269 5.44 -45.25 -7.38
CA GLU A 269 4.16 -44.56 -7.22
C GLU A 269 4.26 -43.01 -7.23
N MET A 270 5.46 -42.44 -7.06
CA MET A 270 5.69 -40.99 -7.02
C MET A 270 5.76 -40.34 -8.41
N GLY A 271 5.77 -41.13 -9.49
CA GLY A 271 5.90 -40.62 -10.86
C GLY A 271 7.28 -39.99 -11.15
N ASP A 272 7.34 -39.15 -12.19
CA ASP A 272 8.59 -38.56 -12.70
C ASP A 272 9.23 -37.52 -11.75
N GLY A 273 8.50 -37.07 -10.72
CA GLY A 273 8.94 -36.05 -9.78
C GLY A 273 8.98 -34.63 -10.37
N ASP A 274 9.43 -33.67 -9.56
CA ASP A 274 9.70 -32.29 -9.96
C ASP A 274 10.86 -31.74 -9.10
N VAL A 275 11.36 -30.55 -9.42
CA VAL A 275 12.42 -29.89 -8.66
C VAL A 275 11.95 -29.56 -7.24
N LYS A 276 12.89 -29.62 -6.28
CA LYS A 276 12.63 -29.46 -4.83
C LYS A 276 11.80 -28.22 -4.45
N TYR A 277 11.95 -27.14 -5.21
CA TYR A 277 11.23 -25.88 -5.00
C TYR A 277 9.87 -25.79 -5.74
N HIS A 278 9.35 -26.88 -6.30
CA HIS A 278 7.96 -26.99 -6.79
C HIS A 278 7.09 -27.87 -5.90
N MET A 279 7.71 -28.73 -5.09
CA MET A 279 6.99 -29.70 -4.26
C MET A 279 6.21 -28.99 -3.14
N GLY A 280 5.01 -29.48 -2.88
CA GLY A 280 4.19 -29.05 -1.75
C GLY A 280 4.57 -29.76 -0.46
N TYR A 281 4.08 -29.26 0.66
CA TYR A 281 4.25 -29.90 1.96
C TYR A 281 3.11 -29.51 2.90
N ALA A 282 2.77 -30.36 3.85
CA ALA A 282 1.75 -30.07 4.85
C ALA A 282 2.21 -30.60 6.22
N ASN A 283 1.91 -29.83 7.26
CA ASN A 283 2.23 -30.18 8.63
C ASN A 283 1.18 -29.65 9.61
N GLU A 284 1.11 -30.24 10.80
CA GLU A 284 0.34 -29.71 11.93
C GLU A 284 1.32 -29.22 13.00
N ARG A 285 1.31 -27.90 13.25
CA ARG A 285 2.14 -27.26 14.27
C ARG A 285 1.40 -27.21 15.61
N SER A 286 2.09 -27.58 16.68
CA SER A 286 1.67 -27.25 18.04
C SER A 286 2.29 -25.90 18.42
N LEU A 287 1.45 -24.94 18.76
CA LEU A 287 1.87 -23.56 19.02
C LEU A 287 2.18 -23.36 20.51
N THR A 288 2.92 -22.30 20.83
CA THR A 288 3.33 -21.98 22.21
C THR A 288 2.15 -21.72 23.15
N ASN A 289 1.01 -21.30 22.61
CA ASN A 289 -0.25 -21.09 23.35
C ASN A 289 -1.10 -22.36 23.50
N GLY A 290 -0.60 -23.54 23.07
CA GLY A 290 -1.31 -24.82 23.15
C GLY A 290 -2.32 -25.06 22.03
N LEU A 291 -2.56 -24.08 21.15
CA LEU A 291 -3.37 -24.27 19.96
C LEU A 291 -2.61 -25.10 18.92
N LYS A 292 -3.35 -25.64 17.95
CA LYS A 292 -2.80 -26.34 16.80
C LYS A 292 -3.17 -25.61 15.52
N ALA A 293 -2.23 -25.51 14.60
CA ALA A 293 -2.46 -24.93 13.28
C ALA A 293 -1.97 -25.89 12.20
N LYS A 294 -2.83 -26.21 11.23
CA LYS A 294 -2.41 -26.96 10.04
C LYS A 294 -1.89 -25.96 9.02
N VAL A 295 -0.66 -26.17 8.57
CA VAL A 295 -0.03 -25.34 7.55
C VAL A 295 0.27 -26.20 6.35
N SER A 296 -0.05 -25.70 5.15
CA SER A 296 0.24 -26.41 3.92
C SER A 296 0.66 -25.46 2.82
N LEU A 297 1.69 -25.84 2.07
CA LEU A 297 2.17 -25.16 0.88
C LEU A 297 1.77 -25.98 -0.34
N VAL A 298 1.01 -25.38 -1.25
CA VAL A 298 0.53 -26.06 -2.46
C VAL A 298 1.72 -26.24 -3.43
N PRO A 299 1.84 -27.39 -4.12
CA PRO A 299 2.82 -27.54 -5.19
C PRO A 299 2.50 -26.61 -6.36
N ASN A 300 3.53 -26.10 -7.06
CA ASN A 300 3.34 -25.20 -8.20
C ASN A 300 4.41 -25.39 -9.26
N PRO A 301 4.08 -25.17 -10.55
CA PRO A 301 5.07 -25.12 -11.61
C PRO A 301 5.89 -23.81 -11.55
N SER A 302 6.86 -23.66 -12.45
CA SER A 302 7.65 -22.43 -12.60
C SER A 302 6.84 -21.24 -13.15
N HIS A 303 5.66 -21.46 -13.72
CA HIS A 303 4.78 -20.39 -14.20
C HIS A 303 4.27 -19.59 -12.99
N LEU A 304 4.87 -18.42 -12.77
CA LEU A 304 4.56 -17.54 -11.64
C LEU A 304 3.07 -17.16 -11.64
N GLU A 305 2.52 -16.96 -10.46
CA GLU A 305 1.11 -16.58 -10.20
C GLU A 305 0.03 -17.60 -10.61
N LEU A 306 0.33 -18.57 -11.47
CA LEU A 306 -0.63 -19.60 -11.93
C LEU A 306 -1.22 -20.43 -10.78
N ILE A 307 -0.48 -20.56 -9.69
CA ILE A 307 -0.90 -21.32 -8.52
C ILE A 307 -2.03 -20.64 -7.73
N ASN A 308 -2.19 -19.31 -7.83
CA ASN A 308 -3.10 -18.55 -6.98
C ASN A 308 -4.57 -19.00 -7.13
N PRO A 309 -5.17 -19.06 -8.34
CA PRO A 309 -6.57 -19.51 -8.47
C PRO A 309 -6.75 -20.99 -8.09
N ILE A 310 -5.73 -21.83 -8.29
CA ILE A 310 -5.74 -23.24 -7.87
C ILE A 310 -5.81 -23.32 -6.33
N MET A 311 -4.98 -22.55 -5.64
CA MET A 311 -5.00 -22.44 -4.18
C MET A 311 -6.36 -21.94 -3.67
N GLN A 312 -6.96 -20.92 -4.31
CA GLN A 312 -8.31 -20.46 -3.99
C GLN A 312 -9.35 -21.58 -4.12
N GLY A 313 -9.28 -22.38 -5.19
CA GLY A 313 -10.16 -23.54 -5.37
C GLY A 313 -9.99 -24.59 -4.27
N ILE A 314 -8.75 -24.90 -3.88
CA ILE A 314 -8.44 -25.84 -2.78
C ILE A 314 -9.01 -25.32 -1.45
N VAL A 315 -8.83 -24.04 -1.15
CA VAL A 315 -9.36 -23.40 0.06
C VAL A 315 -10.87 -23.44 0.05
N ARG A 316 -11.51 -23.06 -1.05
CA ARG A 316 -12.97 -23.07 -1.18
C ARG A 316 -13.54 -24.48 -0.99
N ALA A 317 -12.92 -25.49 -1.60
CA ALA A 317 -13.31 -26.88 -1.44
C ALA A 317 -13.19 -27.34 0.02
N LYS A 318 -12.08 -27.01 0.69
CA LYS A 318 -11.89 -27.32 2.12
C LYS A 318 -12.90 -26.59 3.00
N GLN A 319 -13.18 -25.31 2.76
CA GLN A 319 -14.22 -24.59 3.51
C GLN A 319 -15.57 -25.28 3.42
N GLN A 320 -15.94 -25.78 2.24
CA GLN A 320 -17.16 -26.56 2.06
C GLN A 320 -17.11 -27.91 2.80
N ILE A 321 -16.02 -28.66 2.67
CA ILE A 321 -15.84 -29.98 3.32
C ILE A 321 -15.88 -29.86 4.86
N PHE A 322 -15.25 -28.82 5.41
CA PHE A 322 -15.18 -28.59 6.86
C PHE A 322 -16.38 -27.83 7.44
N GLY A 323 -17.36 -27.44 6.60
CA GLY A 323 -18.52 -26.64 7.04
C GLY A 323 -18.13 -25.24 7.53
N ASP A 324 -17.04 -24.67 7.04
CA ASP A 324 -16.54 -23.33 7.39
C ASP A 324 -17.32 -22.23 6.64
N ALA A 325 -18.64 -22.16 6.86
CA ALA A 325 -19.51 -21.19 6.20
C ALA A 325 -19.10 -19.73 6.53
N GLY A 326 -18.59 -19.51 7.74
CA GLY A 326 -18.03 -18.24 8.20
C GLY A 326 -16.63 -17.95 7.66
N ARG A 327 -16.01 -18.87 6.89
CA ARG A 327 -14.70 -18.70 6.24
C ARG A 327 -13.59 -18.26 7.19
N THR A 328 -13.69 -18.68 8.45
CA THR A 328 -12.81 -18.24 9.54
C THR A 328 -11.71 -19.25 9.79
N ARG A 329 -11.97 -20.53 9.52
CA ARG A 329 -11.13 -21.67 9.90
C ARG A 329 -10.09 -21.99 8.82
N VAL A 330 -10.42 -21.87 7.54
CA VAL A 330 -9.49 -22.12 6.43
C VAL A 330 -9.10 -20.79 5.77
N VAL A 331 -7.82 -20.43 5.91
CA VAL A 331 -7.28 -19.12 5.52
C VAL A 331 -6.30 -19.28 4.35
N PRO A 332 -6.55 -18.60 3.21
CA PRO A 332 -5.58 -18.50 2.12
C PRO A 332 -4.50 -17.45 2.43
N ILE A 333 -3.24 -17.81 2.18
CA ILE A 333 -2.09 -16.89 2.18
C ILE A 333 -1.36 -17.04 0.84
N ALA A 334 -1.17 -15.96 0.11
CA ALA A 334 -0.50 -15.98 -1.19
C ALA A 334 0.76 -15.11 -1.17
N MET A 335 1.89 -15.66 -1.59
CA MET A 335 3.18 -14.96 -1.67
C MET A 335 3.58 -14.75 -3.13
N HIS A 336 3.96 -13.52 -3.44
CA HIS A 336 4.21 -13.05 -4.81
C HIS A 336 5.58 -12.40 -4.93
N GLY A 337 6.12 -12.34 -6.15
CA GLY A 337 7.21 -11.41 -6.48
C GLY A 337 6.64 -10.10 -7.01
N ASP A 338 7.29 -8.97 -6.79
CA ASP A 338 6.82 -7.63 -7.21
C ASP A 338 6.57 -7.53 -8.72
N ALA A 339 7.52 -7.98 -9.53
CA ALA A 339 7.41 -7.97 -10.99
C ALA A 339 6.26 -8.87 -11.48
N ALA A 340 6.15 -10.08 -10.91
CA ALA A 340 5.15 -11.07 -11.32
C ALA A 340 3.73 -10.65 -10.91
N PHE A 341 3.57 -10.10 -9.71
CA PHE A 341 2.29 -9.62 -9.20
C PHE A 341 1.69 -8.54 -10.09
N THR A 342 2.54 -7.66 -10.62
CA THR A 342 2.12 -6.57 -11.50
C THR A 342 1.91 -7.02 -12.95
N GLY A 343 2.78 -7.91 -13.45
CA GLY A 343 2.84 -8.27 -14.87
C GLY A 343 1.93 -9.42 -15.31
N GLN A 344 1.50 -10.30 -14.40
CA GLN A 344 0.72 -11.49 -14.76
C GLN A 344 -0.79 -11.23 -14.65
N GLY A 345 -1.50 -11.29 -15.77
CA GLY A 345 -2.95 -11.04 -15.82
C GLY A 345 -3.81 -11.95 -14.93
N ILE A 346 -3.31 -13.16 -14.64
CA ILE A 346 -3.98 -14.11 -13.73
C ILE A 346 -4.13 -13.57 -12.30
N VAL A 347 -3.28 -12.61 -11.89
CA VAL A 347 -3.42 -11.92 -10.60
C VAL A 347 -4.70 -11.10 -10.59
N SER A 348 -4.93 -10.26 -11.62
CA SER A 348 -6.18 -9.50 -11.76
C SER A 348 -7.39 -10.41 -11.81
N GLU A 349 -7.32 -11.48 -12.60
CA GLU A 349 -8.41 -12.44 -12.72
C GLU A 349 -8.75 -13.07 -11.36
N THR A 350 -7.73 -13.45 -10.58
CA THR A 350 -7.92 -14.07 -9.26
C THR A 350 -8.45 -13.09 -8.23
N LEU A 351 -7.93 -11.85 -8.18
CA LEU A 351 -8.42 -10.81 -7.27
C LEU A 351 -9.90 -10.49 -7.55
N ASN A 352 -10.32 -10.48 -8.81
CA ASN A 352 -11.73 -10.30 -9.18
C ASN A 352 -12.66 -11.41 -8.66
N LEU A 353 -12.13 -12.57 -8.27
CA LEU A 353 -12.92 -13.65 -7.68
C LEU A 353 -13.15 -13.49 -6.16
N SER A 354 -12.38 -12.61 -5.49
CA SER A 354 -12.32 -12.48 -4.02
C SER A 354 -13.69 -12.38 -3.35
N GLU A 355 -14.61 -11.60 -3.92
CA GLU A 355 -15.94 -11.34 -3.34
C GLU A 355 -17.10 -12.06 -4.06
N LEU A 356 -16.84 -12.80 -5.14
CA LEU A 356 -17.90 -13.50 -5.88
C LEU A 356 -18.42 -14.70 -5.08
N HIS A 357 -19.74 -14.82 -4.89
CA HIS A 357 -20.35 -15.86 -4.04
C HIS A 357 -19.84 -17.30 -4.32
N GLY A 358 -19.66 -17.67 -5.59
CA GLY A 358 -19.16 -18.98 -5.99
C GLY A 358 -17.69 -19.25 -5.66
N TYR A 359 -16.88 -18.20 -5.55
CA TYR A 359 -15.42 -18.29 -5.46
C TYR A 359 -14.86 -17.78 -4.12
N ARG A 360 -15.53 -16.83 -3.47
CA ARG A 360 -15.12 -16.16 -2.24
C ARG A 360 -14.65 -17.13 -1.17
N THR A 361 -13.41 -16.94 -0.74
CA THR A 361 -12.75 -17.67 0.35
C THR A 361 -12.67 -16.86 1.64
N GLY A 362 -13.30 -15.68 1.66
CA GLY A 362 -13.42 -14.85 2.86
C GLY A 362 -12.14 -14.09 3.17
N GLY A 363 -11.52 -13.55 2.12
CA GLY A 363 -10.30 -12.79 2.21
C GLY A 363 -9.04 -13.64 2.08
N THR A 364 -8.14 -13.24 1.19
CA THR A 364 -6.78 -13.75 1.06
C THR A 364 -5.77 -12.75 1.61
N ILE A 365 -4.78 -13.25 2.34
CA ILE A 365 -3.66 -12.43 2.79
C ILE A 365 -2.56 -12.56 1.74
N HIS A 366 -2.27 -11.47 1.06
CA HIS A 366 -1.25 -11.40 0.02
C HIS A 366 0.02 -10.79 0.58
N ILE A 367 1.15 -11.42 0.33
CA ILE A 367 2.47 -10.93 0.71
C ILE A 367 3.30 -10.78 -0.55
N ILE A 368 3.65 -9.55 -0.90
CA ILE A 368 4.51 -9.26 -2.03
C ILE A 368 5.93 -9.17 -1.48
N VAL A 369 6.79 -10.11 -1.88
CA VAL A 369 8.22 -10.08 -1.56
C VAL A 369 8.87 -9.14 -2.56
N ASN A 370 8.88 -7.85 -2.22
CA ASN A 370 9.29 -6.77 -3.10
C ASN A 370 10.79 -6.47 -2.93
N ASN A 371 11.62 -7.23 -3.66
CA ASN A 371 13.07 -6.99 -3.72
C ASN A 371 13.46 -5.89 -4.72
N GLN A 372 12.50 -5.17 -5.27
CA GLN A 372 12.74 -4.03 -6.16
C GLN A 372 13.49 -4.43 -7.44
N ILE A 373 13.34 -5.69 -7.89
CA ILE A 373 13.97 -6.21 -9.11
C ILE A 373 13.34 -7.53 -9.57
N GLY A 374 12.93 -7.59 -10.84
CA GLY A 374 12.45 -8.77 -11.55
C GLY A 374 13.53 -9.34 -12.47
N PHE A 375 14.23 -10.39 -12.00
CA PHE A 375 15.41 -10.93 -12.68
C PHE A 375 16.50 -9.86 -12.85
N THR A 376 16.57 -9.19 -13.99
CA THR A 376 17.48 -8.07 -14.36
C THR A 376 16.70 -6.77 -14.65
N THR A 377 15.39 -6.78 -14.50
CA THR A 377 14.51 -5.67 -14.88
C THR A 377 14.27 -4.80 -13.65
N PRO A 378 14.50 -3.48 -13.72
CA PRO A 378 14.19 -2.58 -12.60
C PRO A 378 12.69 -2.21 -12.59
N PRO A 379 12.15 -1.79 -11.43
CA PRO A 379 10.72 -1.46 -11.26
C PRO A 379 10.13 -0.52 -12.31
N GLN A 380 10.91 0.48 -12.75
CA GLN A 380 10.48 1.48 -13.73
C GLN A 380 10.19 0.90 -15.13
N GLN A 381 10.68 -0.31 -15.41
CA GLN A 381 10.42 -1.04 -16.66
C GLN A 381 9.35 -2.13 -16.48
N GLU A 382 9.01 -2.49 -15.24
CA GLU A 382 8.00 -3.51 -14.93
C GLU A 382 6.61 -2.91 -14.79
N ARG A 383 6.52 -1.67 -14.30
CA ARG A 383 5.27 -1.00 -13.94
C ARG A 383 5.37 0.50 -14.09
N PHE A 384 4.23 1.13 -14.38
CA PHE A 384 4.08 2.59 -14.43
C PHE A 384 3.52 3.18 -13.13
N THR A 385 3.02 2.32 -12.24
CA THR A 385 2.44 2.72 -10.96
C THR A 385 3.50 2.75 -9.86
N PRO A 386 3.33 3.56 -8.78
CA PRO A 386 4.33 3.66 -7.71
C PRO A 386 4.59 2.34 -6.98
N TYR A 387 3.57 1.49 -6.82
CA TYR A 387 3.66 0.24 -6.05
C TYR A 387 3.29 -0.96 -6.92
N ALA A 388 3.92 -2.10 -6.65
CA ALA A 388 3.52 -3.37 -7.27
C ALA A 388 2.09 -3.78 -6.85
N THR A 389 1.66 -3.35 -5.67
CA THR A 389 0.36 -3.66 -5.08
C THR A 389 -0.79 -2.80 -5.58
N ASP A 390 -0.56 -1.81 -6.45
CA ASP A 390 -1.59 -0.87 -6.91
C ASP A 390 -2.82 -1.56 -7.55
N ILE A 391 -2.62 -2.75 -8.13
CA ILE A 391 -3.70 -3.56 -8.68
C ILE A 391 -4.74 -3.98 -7.64
N ALA A 392 -4.35 -4.11 -6.36
CA ALA A 392 -5.24 -4.46 -5.26
C ALA A 392 -6.25 -3.34 -4.91
N LYS A 393 -5.99 -2.11 -5.36
CA LYS A 393 -6.94 -0.99 -5.19
C LYS A 393 -8.26 -1.24 -5.92
N THR A 394 -8.26 -2.09 -6.96
CA THR A 394 -9.47 -2.50 -7.70
C THR A 394 -10.49 -3.22 -6.82
N ILE A 395 -10.02 -3.98 -5.82
CA ILE A 395 -10.86 -4.69 -4.86
C ILE A 395 -10.94 -3.97 -3.51
N GLN A 396 -10.41 -2.74 -3.42
CA GLN A 396 -10.39 -1.92 -2.21
C GLN A 396 -9.76 -2.64 -1.01
N ALA A 397 -8.71 -3.45 -1.23
CA ALA A 397 -7.97 -4.07 -0.14
C ALA A 397 -7.06 -3.03 0.56
N PRO A 398 -6.93 -3.05 1.90
CA PRO A 398 -5.88 -2.29 2.57
C PRO A 398 -4.50 -2.83 2.20
N ILE A 399 -3.53 -1.93 2.10
CA ILE A 399 -2.14 -2.25 1.75
C ILE A 399 -1.22 -1.74 2.85
N PHE A 400 -0.43 -2.65 3.41
CA PHE A 400 0.63 -2.32 4.36
C PHE A 400 1.98 -2.47 3.67
N HIS A 401 2.61 -1.35 3.34
CA HIS A 401 4.01 -1.35 2.90
C HIS A 401 4.91 -1.35 4.12
N VAL A 402 5.82 -2.31 4.21
CA VAL A 402 6.68 -2.49 5.38
C VAL A 402 8.12 -2.64 4.97
N ASN A 403 9.00 -1.98 5.71
CA ASN A 403 10.44 -2.10 5.55
C ASN A 403 10.91 -3.45 6.11
N GLY A 404 11.50 -4.29 5.25
CA GLY A 404 12.00 -5.62 5.57
C GLY A 404 13.14 -5.63 6.60
N ASP A 405 13.86 -4.53 6.78
CA ASP A 405 14.88 -4.38 7.83
C ASP A 405 14.30 -3.92 9.19
N ASP A 406 12.99 -3.63 9.27
CA ASP A 406 12.25 -3.42 10.52
C ASP A 406 11.34 -4.65 10.78
N PRO A 407 11.88 -5.75 11.34
CA PRO A 407 11.12 -6.98 11.55
C PRO A 407 9.99 -6.82 12.57
N GLU A 408 10.12 -5.88 13.52
CA GLU A 408 9.05 -5.52 14.45
C GLU A 408 7.85 -4.90 13.70
N ALA A 409 8.10 -4.00 12.76
CA ALA A 409 7.08 -3.44 11.86
C ALA A 409 6.45 -4.51 10.95
N CYS A 410 7.26 -5.41 10.39
CA CYS A 410 6.77 -6.51 9.55
C CYS A 410 5.80 -7.43 10.32
N VAL A 411 6.16 -7.82 11.55
CA VAL A 411 5.30 -8.61 12.45
C VAL A 411 4.04 -7.83 12.84
N HIS A 412 4.13 -6.51 13.02
CA HIS A 412 2.95 -5.68 13.26
C HIS A 412 1.94 -5.76 12.11
N ALA A 413 2.42 -5.56 10.88
CA ALA A 413 1.59 -5.62 9.68
C ALA A 413 0.98 -7.02 9.50
N ALA A 414 1.73 -8.08 9.81
CA ALA A 414 1.21 -9.44 9.83
C ALA A 414 0.01 -9.60 10.78
N ARG A 415 0.09 -9.05 12.01
CA ARG A 415 -1.01 -9.05 12.99
C ARG A 415 -2.21 -8.25 12.49
N LEU A 416 -1.99 -7.07 11.93
CA LEU A 416 -3.05 -6.23 11.37
C LEU A 416 -3.74 -6.93 10.20
N ALA A 417 -2.98 -7.53 9.28
CA ALA A 417 -3.52 -8.19 8.09
C ALA A 417 -4.39 -9.40 8.44
N ILE A 418 -3.90 -10.35 9.25
CA ILE A 418 -4.72 -11.50 9.67
C ILE A 418 -5.93 -11.07 10.50
N GLY A 419 -5.78 -10.05 11.35
CA GLY A 419 -6.90 -9.48 12.11
C GLY A 419 -7.97 -8.86 11.21
N PHE A 420 -7.56 -8.05 10.23
CA PHE A 420 -8.46 -7.41 9.27
C PHE A 420 -9.20 -8.44 8.43
N ARG A 421 -8.47 -9.43 7.88
CA ARG A 421 -9.05 -10.54 7.13
C ARG A 421 -10.06 -11.31 7.97
N GLN A 422 -9.75 -11.58 9.24
CA GLN A 422 -10.66 -12.30 10.12
C GLN A 422 -11.90 -11.48 10.50
N GLU A 423 -11.78 -10.17 10.65
CA GLU A 423 -12.93 -9.31 10.94
C GLU A 423 -13.86 -9.17 9.73
N PHE A 424 -13.32 -8.77 8.58
CA PHE A 424 -14.12 -8.31 7.44
C PHE A 424 -14.27 -9.34 6.32
N LYS A 425 -13.50 -10.44 6.38
CA LYS A 425 -13.46 -11.49 5.36
C LYS A 425 -13.09 -10.96 3.97
N GLN A 426 -12.19 -9.99 3.94
CA GLN A 426 -11.71 -9.35 2.71
C GLN A 426 -10.20 -9.53 2.56
N ASP A 427 -9.76 -9.41 1.31
CA ASP A 427 -8.36 -9.52 0.95
C ASP A 427 -7.56 -8.36 1.58
N VAL A 428 -6.28 -8.61 1.84
CA VAL A 428 -5.37 -7.63 2.44
C VAL A 428 -3.96 -7.85 1.89
N MET A 429 -3.23 -6.76 1.67
CA MET A 429 -1.90 -6.80 1.08
C MET A 429 -0.84 -6.41 2.13
N ILE A 430 0.27 -7.14 2.14
CA ILE A 430 1.53 -6.75 2.75
C ILE A 430 2.55 -6.62 1.64
N ASP A 431 3.06 -5.42 1.41
CA ASP A 431 4.16 -5.15 0.50
C ASP A 431 5.46 -5.12 1.31
N LEU A 432 6.20 -6.23 1.33
CA LEU A 432 7.43 -6.39 2.08
C LEU A 432 8.61 -5.87 1.25
N TRP A 433 8.97 -4.60 1.48
CA TRP A 433 10.10 -3.95 0.84
C TRP A 433 11.39 -4.56 1.35
N CYS A 434 12.13 -5.18 0.46
CA CYS A 434 13.31 -5.95 0.77
C CYS A 434 14.36 -5.74 -0.35
N TYR A 435 15.41 -6.54 -0.34
CA TYR A 435 16.37 -6.59 -1.43
C TYR A 435 16.71 -8.04 -1.74
N ARG A 436 17.40 -8.29 -2.86
CA ARG A 436 17.95 -9.59 -3.21
C ARG A 436 19.47 -9.53 -3.07
N ARG A 437 20.02 -10.21 -2.07
CA ARG A 437 21.47 -10.15 -1.77
C ARG A 437 22.34 -10.71 -2.90
N HIS A 438 21.86 -11.74 -3.59
CA HIS A 438 22.57 -12.45 -4.66
C HIS A 438 21.91 -12.22 -6.04
N GLY A 439 22.48 -12.83 -7.09
CA GLY A 439 21.84 -12.93 -8.41
C GLY A 439 20.45 -13.59 -8.38
N HIS A 440 19.75 -13.61 -9.51
CA HIS A 440 18.40 -14.21 -9.57
C HIS A 440 18.42 -15.70 -9.21
N ASN A 441 19.44 -16.39 -9.71
CA ASN A 441 19.90 -17.64 -9.13
C ASN A 441 21.36 -17.51 -8.68
N GLU A 442 21.84 -18.52 -7.97
CA GLU A 442 23.15 -18.56 -7.33
C GLU A 442 24.35 -18.53 -8.31
N GLN A 443 24.11 -18.65 -9.61
CA GLN A 443 25.13 -18.60 -10.67
C GLN A 443 25.05 -17.32 -11.51
N ASP A 444 24.05 -16.47 -11.28
CA ASP A 444 23.87 -15.23 -12.03
C ASP A 444 24.72 -14.10 -11.42
N GLU A 445 25.33 -13.28 -12.28
CA GLU A 445 26.09 -12.09 -11.90
C GLU A 445 25.21 -10.83 -12.03
N PRO A 446 24.67 -10.27 -10.92
CA PRO A 446 23.79 -9.11 -10.97
C PRO A 446 24.50 -7.81 -11.37
N GLU A 447 25.82 -7.68 -11.23
CA GLU A 447 26.55 -6.45 -11.60
C GLU A 447 26.57 -6.16 -13.11
N PHE A 448 26.17 -7.12 -13.96
CA PHE A 448 26.16 -6.95 -15.41
C PHE A 448 25.04 -6.04 -15.94
N THR A 449 23.99 -5.76 -15.16
CA THR A 449 22.79 -5.03 -15.62
C THR A 449 22.36 -3.93 -14.68
#